data_AF-A0A1I1QGH3-F1
#
_entry.id   AF-A0A1I1QGH3-F1
#
_cell.length_a   1.000
_cell.length_b   1.000
_cell.length_c   1.000
_cell.angle_alpha   90.00
_cell.angle_beta   90.00
_cell.angle_gamma   90.00
#
_symmetry.space_group_name_H-M   'P 1'
#
loop_
_entity.id
_entity.type
_entity.pdbx_description
1 polymer ?
#
loop_
_entity_poly.entity_id
_entity_poly.type
_entity_poly.pdbx_seq_one_letter_code
_entity_poly.pdbx_strand_id
1 'polypeptide(L)'
;MTSISSPSIQHPSKAKHQPFSWLVEDLHMNTPAQFMAITLDISRGIQTCLSLIYASDLAREQRDDASPPPLNVADTESLTRMAMAAARMLSERAQGHIDVLNDMHASKGDCELSG
;
A
#
# COMPACT_ATOMS: atom_id res chain seq x y z
N MET A 1 -46.05 -40.79 6.14
CA MET A 1 -44.61 -40.81 5.85
C MET A 1 -44.12 -39.37 5.82
N THR A 2 -43.63 -38.86 6.95
CA THR A 2 -43.11 -37.49 7.09
C THR A 2 -41.60 -37.51 6.89
N SER A 3 -41.14 -36.97 5.76
CA SER A 3 -39.73 -36.81 5.42
C SER A 3 -39.15 -35.64 6.23
N ILE A 4 -38.14 -35.92 7.05
CA ILE A 4 -37.39 -34.91 7.82
C ILE A 4 -36.28 -34.38 6.90
N SER A 5 -36.40 -33.13 6.46
CA SER A 5 -35.35 -32.46 5.69
C SER A 5 -34.16 -32.13 6.57
N SER A 6 -32.98 -32.62 6.19
CA SER A 6 -31.71 -32.35 6.88
C SER A 6 -31.34 -30.85 6.80
N PRO A 7 -30.77 -30.26 7.86
CA PRO A 7 -30.29 -28.89 7.81
C PRO A 7 -29.06 -28.82 6.90
N SER A 8 -29.15 -28.01 5.85
CA SER A 8 -28.01 -27.64 5.02
C SER A 8 -27.02 -26.87 5.88
N ILE A 9 -25.85 -27.46 6.11
CA ILE A 9 -24.72 -26.79 6.77
C ILE A 9 -24.28 -25.67 5.82
N GLN A 10 -24.76 -24.46 6.06
CA GLN A 10 -24.25 -23.26 5.41
C GLN A 10 -22.80 -23.09 5.86
N HIS A 11 -21.86 -23.47 5.00
CA HIS A 11 -20.47 -23.07 5.17
C HIS A 11 -20.43 -21.54 5.25
N PRO A 12 -19.79 -20.96 6.30
CA PRO A 12 -19.61 -19.52 6.33
C PRO A 12 -18.81 -19.14 5.10
N SER A 13 -19.39 -18.32 4.23
CA SER A 13 -18.69 -17.71 3.11
C SER A 13 -17.55 -16.89 3.70
N LYS A 14 -16.35 -17.49 3.78
CA LYS A 14 -15.14 -16.76 4.10
C LYS A 14 -15.03 -15.67 3.04
N ALA A 15 -15.30 -14.43 3.43
CA ALA A 15 -15.00 -13.29 2.60
C ALA A 15 -13.53 -13.42 2.20
N LYS A 16 -13.28 -13.65 0.90
CA LYS A 16 -11.94 -13.69 0.33
C LYS A 16 -11.43 -12.25 0.29
N HIS A 17 -11.19 -11.66 1.46
CA HIS A 17 -10.31 -10.52 1.58
C HIS A 17 -8.92 -11.04 1.23
N GLN A 18 -8.59 -11.05 -0.06
CA GLN A 18 -7.19 -11.07 -0.45
C GLN A 18 -6.66 -9.66 -0.24
N PRO A 19 -5.54 -9.51 0.49
CA PRO A 19 -4.77 -8.28 0.43
C PRO A 19 -4.47 -7.96 -1.03
N PHE A 20 -4.37 -6.69 -1.40
CA PHE A 20 -3.96 -6.26 -2.74
C PHE A 20 -2.55 -6.75 -3.15
N SER A 21 -1.84 -7.46 -2.26
CA SER A 21 -0.56 -8.09 -2.50
C SER A 21 -0.63 -9.11 -3.64
N TRP A 22 0.00 -8.77 -4.76
CA TRP A 22 0.19 -9.63 -5.94
C TRP A 22 1.26 -10.71 -5.76
N LEU A 23 1.77 -10.90 -4.54
CA LEU A 23 2.74 -11.95 -4.27
C LEU A 23 2.06 -13.32 -4.38
N VAL A 24 2.73 -14.26 -5.05
CA VAL A 24 2.34 -15.68 -4.99
C VAL A 24 2.57 -16.21 -3.57
N GLU A 25 1.78 -17.22 -3.16
CA GLU A 25 1.75 -17.72 -1.77
C GLU A 25 3.14 -18.02 -1.19
N ASP A 26 4.03 -18.60 -2.01
CA ASP A 26 5.40 -18.96 -1.61
C ASP A 26 6.27 -17.76 -1.23
N LEU A 27 5.93 -16.55 -1.71
CA LEU A 27 6.64 -15.31 -1.41
C LEU A 27 6.07 -14.57 -0.20
N HIS A 28 4.96 -15.03 0.37
CA HIS A 28 4.35 -14.39 1.54
C HIS A 28 5.22 -14.43 2.78
N MET A 29 6.20 -15.33 2.90
CA MET A 29 7.13 -15.35 4.03
C MET A 29 8.46 -14.65 3.72
N ASN A 30 8.63 -14.12 2.50
CA ASN A 30 9.83 -13.43 2.07
C ASN A 30 9.73 -11.92 2.39
N THR A 31 10.44 -11.49 3.43
CA THR A 31 10.41 -10.10 3.90
C THR A 31 10.78 -9.06 2.81
N PRO A 32 11.83 -9.24 2.00
CA PRO A 32 12.09 -8.37 0.84
C PRO A 32 10.93 -8.30 -0.16
N ALA A 33 10.31 -9.45 -0.49
CA ALA A 33 9.20 -9.50 -1.43
C ALA A 33 7.98 -8.74 -0.90
N GLN A 34 7.64 -8.91 0.39
CA GLN A 34 6.59 -8.14 1.05
C GLN A 34 6.87 -6.64 1.00
N PHE A 35 8.10 -6.22 1.29
CA PHE A 35 8.49 -4.82 1.22
C PHE A 35 8.29 -4.25 -0.19
N MET A 36 8.77 -4.95 -1.23
CA MET A 36 8.58 -4.54 -2.62
C MET A 36 7.10 -4.43 -3.02
N ALA A 37 6.28 -5.40 -2.62
CA ALA A 37 4.83 -5.37 -2.90
C ALA A 37 4.16 -4.15 -2.26
N ILE A 38 4.44 -3.90 -0.97
CA ILE A 38 3.92 -2.74 -0.24
C ILE A 38 4.40 -1.43 -0.89
N THR A 39 5.68 -1.34 -1.25
CA THR A 39 6.24 -0.17 -1.94
C THR A 39 5.54 0.09 -3.26
N LEU A 40 5.28 -0.94 -4.05
CA LEU A 40 4.58 -0.81 -5.34
C LEU A 40 3.13 -0.32 -5.15
N ASP A 41 2.40 -0.91 -4.21
CA ASP A 41 1.00 -0.56 -3.98
C ASP A 41 0.87 0.89 -3.50
N ILE A 42 1.70 1.30 -2.53
CA ILE A 42 1.65 2.67 -2.01
C ILE A 42 2.14 3.67 -3.05
N SER A 43 3.21 3.39 -3.81
CA SER A 43 3.72 4.32 -4.83
C SER A 43 2.71 4.55 -5.95
N ARG A 44 1.98 3.52 -6.39
CA ARG A 44 0.86 3.66 -7.33
C ARG A 44 -0.30 4.48 -6.74
N GLY A 45 -0.61 4.29 -5.46
CA GLY A 45 -1.58 5.10 -4.75
C GLY A 45 -1.20 6.57 -4.72
N ILE A 46 0.05 6.89 -4.37
CA ILE A 46 0.60 8.25 -4.38
C ILE A 46 0.53 8.85 -5.79
N GLN A 47 0.95 8.12 -6.82
CA GLN A 47 0.90 8.60 -8.21
C GLN A 47 -0.54 8.95 -8.62
N THR A 48 -1.50 8.10 -8.27
CA THR A 48 -2.92 8.35 -8.55
C THR A 48 -3.40 9.61 -7.84
N CYS A 49 -3.05 9.79 -6.56
CA CYS A 49 -3.38 10.98 -5.79
C CYS A 49 -2.84 12.25 -6.45
N LEU A 50 -1.55 12.25 -6.81
CA LEU A 50 -0.88 13.38 -7.46
C LEU A 50 -1.50 13.71 -8.82
N SER A 51 -1.92 12.70 -9.58
CA SER A 51 -2.58 12.91 -10.87
C SER A 51 -3.94 13.61 -10.72
N LEU A 52 -4.72 13.24 -9.70
CA LEU A 52 -6.02 13.88 -9.41
C LEU A 52 -5.85 15.31 -8.89
N ILE A 53 -4.86 15.52 -8.01
CA ILE A 53 -4.50 16.86 -7.52
C ILE A 53 -4.15 17.75 -8.71
N TYR A 54 -3.20 17.31 -9.55
CA TYR A 54 -2.76 18.05 -10.73
C TYR A 54 -3.91 18.35 -11.69
N ALA A 55 -4.74 17.36 -12.03
CA ALA A 55 -5.88 17.57 -12.92
C ALA A 55 -6.89 18.59 -12.35
N SER A 56 -7.08 18.58 -11.03
CA SER A 56 -7.98 19.52 -10.35
C SER A 56 -7.41 20.94 -10.33
N ASP A 57 -6.12 21.10 -10.07
CA ASP A 57 -5.45 22.41 -10.09
C ASP A 57 -5.45 22.99 -11.51
N LEU A 58 -5.12 22.16 -12.50
CA LEU A 58 -5.12 22.56 -13.91
C LEU A 58 -6.51 23.02 -14.37
N ALA A 59 -7.57 22.30 -14.02
CA ALA A 59 -8.94 22.68 -14.36
C ALA A 59 -9.35 24.03 -13.74
N ARG A 60 -8.93 24.31 -12.49
CA ARG A 60 -9.18 25.60 -11.84
C ARG A 60 -8.44 26.75 -12.52
N GLU A 61 -7.21 26.51 -12.96
CA GLU A 61 -6.42 27.50 -13.68
C GLU A 61 -7.03 27.84 -15.05
N GLN A 62 -7.52 26.83 -15.76
CA GLN A 62 -8.13 27.01 -17.08
C GLN A 62 -9.50 27.69 -17.03
N ARG A 63 -10.24 27.57 -15.91
CA ARG A 63 -11.60 28.13 -15.73
C ARG A 63 -12.56 27.70 -16.85
N ASP A 64 -12.41 26.47 -17.33
CA ASP A 64 -13.31 25.87 -18.31
C ASP A 64 -14.48 25.19 -17.59
N ASP A 65 -15.66 25.79 -17.67
CA ASP A 65 -16.89 25.24 -17.07
C ASP A 65 -17.29 23.89 -17.69
N ALA A 66 -16.82 23.58 -18.91
CA ALA A 66 -17.07 22.28 -19.55
C ALA A 66 -16.21 21.15 -18.98
N SER A 67 -15.11 21.47 -18.29
CA SER A 67 -14.19 20.52 -17.69
C SER A 67 -13.92 20.89 -16.22
N PRO A 68 -14.91 20.72 -15.33
CA PRO A 68 -14.76 21.12 -13.94
C PRO A 68 -13.67 20.30 -13.23
N PRO A 69 -13.06 20.84 -12.17
CA PRO A 69 -12.07 20.13 -11.37
C PRO A 69 -12.63 18.81 -10.81
N PRO A 70 -11.92 17.68 -10.96
CA PRO A 70 -12.35 16.39 -10.40
C PRO A 70 -12.52 16.40 -8.89
N LEU A 71 -11.72 17.19 -8.18
CA LEU A 71 -11.80 17.40 -6.74
C LEU A 71 -12.15 18.85 -6.43
N ASN A 72 -12.78 19.11 -5.29
CA ASN A 72 -12.84 20.46 -4.73
C ASN A 72 -11.54 20.80 -3.99
N VAL A 73 -11.42 22.04 -3.51
CA VAL A 73 -10.20 22.54 -2.85
C VAL A 73 -9.89 21.76 -1.56
N ALA A 74 -10.90 21.50 -0.73
CA ALA A 74 -10.72 20.80 0.55
C ALA A 74 -10.29 19.33 0.35
N ASP A 75 -10.86 18.66 -0.65
CA ASP A 75 -10.51 17.29 -1.03
C ASP A 75 -9.11 17.23 -1.63
N THR A 76 -8.72 18.24 -2.43
CA THR A 76 -7.35 18.36 -2.97
C THR A 76 -6.32 18.50 -1.86
N GLU A 77 -6.58 19.34 -0.86
CA GLU A 77 -5.70 19.50 0.31
C GLU A 77 -5.60 18.20 1.12
N SER A 78 -6.75 17.56 1.36
CA SER A 78 -6.81 16.29 2.10
C SER A 78 -6.06 15.18 1.38
N LEU A 79 -6.20 15.09 0.06
CA LEU A 79 -5.49 14.11 -0.76
C LEU A 79 -4.00 14.40 -0.83
N THR A 80 -3.60 15.68 -0.86
CA THR A 80 -2.19 16.09 -0.77
C THR A 80 -1.57 15.63 0.55
N ARG A 81 -2.26 15.85 1.68
CA ARG A 81 -1.81 15.37 3.00
C ARG A 81 -1.69 13.85 3.06
N MET A 82 -2.66 13.14 2.47
CA MET A 82 -2.63 11.68 2.39
C MET A 82 -1.42 11.18 1.58
N ALA A 83 -1.15 11.77 0.41
CA ALA A 83 -0.01 11.41 -0.42
C ALA A 83 1.33 11.66 0.31
N MET A 84 1.47 12.78 1.01
CA MET A 84 2.65 13.08 1.83
C MET A 84 2.82 12.08 2.99
N ALA A 85 1.73 11.76 3.70
CA ALA A 85 1.77 10.78 4.79
C ALA A 85 2.16 9.38 4.28
N ALA A 86 1.62 8.97 3.14
CA ALA A 86 1.96 7.70 2.50
C ALA A 86 3.43 7.64 2.06
N ALA A 87 3.95 8.74 1.48
CA ALA A 87 5.36 8.84 1.10
C ALA A 87 6.28 8.76 2.33
N ARG A 88 5.91 9.43 3.42
CA ARG A 88 6.63 9.36 4.70
C ARG A 88 6.65 7.94 5.26
N MET A 89 5.51 7.27 5.27
CA MET A 89 5.41 5.88 5.74
C MET A 89 6.34 4.94 4.94
N LEU A 90 6.44 5.11 3.62
CA LEU A 90 7.41 4.37 2.80
C LEU A 90 8.85 4.69 3.17
N SER A 91 9.18 5.96 3.37
CA SER A 91 10.53 6.39 3.76
C SER A 91 10.94 5.80 5.12
N GLU A 92 10.05 5.87 6.12
CA GLU A 92 10.30 5.30 7.45
C GLU A 92 10.48 3.78 7.38
N ARG A 93 9.66 3.09 6.58
CA ARG A 93 9.80 1.65 6.38
C ARG A 93 11.12 1.30 5.71
N ALA A 94 11.50 2.02 4.65
CA ALA A 94 12.76 1.83 3.94
C ALA A 94 13.96 2.04 4.86
N GLN A 95 13.94 3.10 5.69
CA GLN A 95 14.98 3.36 6.68
C GLN A 95 15.14 2.18 7.64
N GLY A 96 14.04 1.66 8.19
CA GLY A 96 14.10 0.49 9.07
C GLY A 96 14.69 -0.76 8.41
N HIS A 97 14.49 -0.97 7.09
CA HIS A 97 15.16 -2.05 6.37
C HIS A 97 16.66 -1.80 6.21
N ILE A 98 17.08 -0.56 5.94
CA ILE A 98 18.50 -0.18 5.84
C ILE A 98 19.20 -0.38 7.18
N ASP A 99 18.58 0.03 8.28
CA ASP A 99 19.15 -0.09 9.63
C ASP A 99 19.41 -1.57 9.98
N VAL A 100 18.43 -2.46 9.72
CA VAL A 100 18.61 -3.92 9.93
C VAL A 100 19.76 -4.48 9.08
N LEU A 101 19.88 -4.07 7.82
CA LEU A 101 20.98 -4.54 6.96
C LEU A 101 22.35 -4.06 7.46
N ASN A 102 22.43 -2.82 7.95
CA ASN A 102 23.65 -2.27 8.53
C ASN A 102 24.04 -3.00 9.83
N ASP A 103 23.08 -3.28 10.72
CA ASP A 103 23.31 -4.02 11.97
C ASP A 103 23.79 -5.45 11.71
N MET A 104 23.20 -6.12 10.71
CA MET A 104 23.65 -7.45 10.27
C MET A 104 25.07 -7.44 9.71
N HIS A 105 25.49 -6.36 9.05
CA HIS A 105 26.85 -6.21 8.55
C HIS A 105 27.84 -5.96 9.70
N ALA A 106 27.50 -5.08 10.64
CA ALA A 106 28.33 -4.79 11.81
C ALA A 106 28.59 -6.05 12.65
N SER A 107 27.53 -6.80 12.97
CA SER A 107 27.63 -8.05 13.74
C SER A 107 28.43 -9.16 13.07
N LYS A 108 28.48 -9.21 11.73
CA LYS A 108 29.36 -10.14 11.00
C LYS A 108 30.83 -9.76 11.11
N GLY A 109 31.15 -8.47 11.04
CA GLY A 109 32.52 -7.97 11.18
C GLY A 109 33.13 -8.31 12.55
N ASP A 110 32.33 -8.25 13.62
CA ASP A 110 32.78 -8.57 14.98
C ASP A 110 33.05 -10.08 15.20
N CYS A 111 32.32 -10.95 14.50
CA CYS A 111 32.56 -12.41 14.53
C CYS A 111 33.82 -12.82 13.77
N GLU A 112 34.12 -12.17 12.64
CA GLU A 112 35.32 -12.47 11.83
C GLU A 112 36.62 -11.99 12.49
N LEU A 113 36.54 -10.97 13.35
CA LEU A 113 37.69 -10.46 14.13
C LEU A 113 37.94 -11.24 15.43
N SER A 114 37.02 -12.14 15.81
CA SER A 114 37.10 -12.96 17.03
C SER A 114 37.43 -14.44 16.77
N GLY A 115 37.73 -14.79 15.51
CA GLY A 115 38.03 -16.17 15.06
C GLY A 115 39.49 -16.43 14.80
#